data_AF-A0A8J3C373-F1
#
_entry.id   AF-A0A8J3C373-F1
#
_cell.length_a   1.000
_cell.length_b   1.000
_cell.length_c   1.000
_cell.angle_alpha   90.00
_cell.angle_beta   90.00
_cell.angle_gamma   90.00
#
_symmetry.space_group_name_H-M   'P 1'
#
loop_
_entity.id
_entity.type
_entity.pdbx_description
1 polymer ?
#
loop_
_entity_poly.entity_id
_entity_poly.type
_entity_poly.pdbx_seq_one_letter_code
_entity_poly.pdbx_strand_id
1 'polypeptide(L)'
;MDLPDEPTWDVIGRLASGGALSETGHRVVRDLLTDVKTILGEEFPARTFRKFRGLPPEFLLSASHRSVLPMFLTFALHLRDAASEPTFRPVLNGAVDGVDIPAWYHLRLQLEAARACRAMDVSVTYEPDIPGTDRKADLLVDADRAPWLVEVTAILRGDADKSWERYEDAIKRAVRGIEHRHDVNCVVSLDSHPLDAAGDGGLGRTTEVWLATAERAAAAARTTRAPQIVRADHGWIAVYPESVPAGTTTFSGAVQERDGWKRLRRALAGKARQIDGPLPVWVRIDCRDGLFQFTDWPRLPPPDRIAAMAEAISSDVSWPSCAQGVVLSSGDATSLGATSAEAETVTADTNQGTFLRRLTAPGLLRETVILPFGPAAHITAQQWRDAYDKEPQWLDTDLAAAGMPLLADFWTYGPAAGR
;
A
#
# COMPACT_ATOMS: atom_id res chain seq x y z
N MET A 1 -18.71 -4.92 -7.06
CA MET A 1 -19.61 -3.76 -6.90
C MET A 1 -19.51 -3.03 -8.21
N ASP A 2 -20.57 -3.05 -9.02
CA ASP A 2 -20.61 -2.27 -10.25
C ASP A 2 -20.77 -0.81 -9.83
N LEU A 3 -19.67 -0.07 -9.87
CA LEU A 3 -19.71 1.37 -9.67
C LEU A 3 -20.53 1.97 -10.82
N PRO A 4 -21.30 3.05 -10.61
CA PRO A 4 -21.82 3.82 -11.73
C PRO A 4 -20.67 4.20 -12.66
N ASP A 5 -20.95 4.30 -13.97
CA ASP A 5 -19.94 4.50 -15.02
C ASP A 5 -19.01 5.70 -14.74
N GLU A 6 -19.41 6.68 -13.92
CA GLU A 6 -18.54 7.74 -13.42
C GLU A 6 -18.84 8.06 -11.94
N PRO A 7 -17.85 7.94 -11.02
CA PRO A 7 -18.03 8.23 -9.59
C PRO A 7 -18.01 9.74 -9.30
N THR A 8 -18.95 10.19 -8.47
CA THR A 8 -19.02 11.58 -7.94
C THR A 8 -18.84 11.59 -6.42
N TRP A 9 -18.70 12.78 -5.81
CA TRP A 9 -18.70 12.91 -4.34
C TRP A 9 -19.98 12.36 -3.69
N ASP A 10 -21.13 12.47 -4.34
CA ASP A 10 -22.37 11.88 -3.85
C ASP A 10 -22.33 10.35 -3.86
N VAL A 11 -21.72 9.75 -4.89
CA VAL A 11 -21.49 8.30 -4.93
C VAL A 11 -20.59 7.89 -3.77
N ILE A 12 -19.46 8.58 -3.59
CA ILE A 12 -18.51 8.33 -2.51
C ILE A 12 -19.19 8.49 -1.14
N GLY A 13 -19.97 9.56 -0.94
CA GLY A 13 -20.71 9.81 0.30
C GLY A 13 -21.76 8.73 0.61
N ARG A 14 -22.43 8.18 -0.41
CA ARG A 14 -23.34 7.03 -0.23
C ARG A 14 -22.58 5.77 0.16
N LEU A 15 -21.46 5.47 -0.49
CA LEU A 15 -20.61 4.33 -0.13
C LEU A 15 -20.09 4.47 1.31
N ALA A 16 -19.65 5.68 1.67
CA ALA A 16 -19.15 6.00 3.01
C ALA A 16 -20.23 5.95 4.11
N SER A 17 -21.50 6.07 3.72
CA SER A 17 -22.65 5.93 4.63
C SER A 17 -23.10 4.48 4.80
N GLY A 18 -22.57 3.54 4.00
CA GLY A 18 -22.77 2.10 4.19
C GLY A 18 -21.66 1.46 5.00
N GLY A 19 -21.86 0.23 5.47
CA GLY A 19 -20.84 -0.54 6.19
C GLY A 19 -21.12 -0.73 7.68
N ALA A 20 -20.08 -1.07 8.44
CA ALA A 20 -20.15 -1.45 9.86
C ALA A 20 -19.64 -0.35 10.81
N LEU A 21 -19.62 0.91 10.36
CA LEU A 21 -19.19 2.03 11.18
C LEU A 21 -20.26 2.40 12.20
N SER A 22 -19.83 2.88 13.37
CA SER A 22 -20.71 3.52 14.35
C SER A 22 -21.28 4.82 13.77
N GLU A 23 -22.33 5.36 14.39
CA GLU A 23 -22.86 6.69 14.02
C GLU A 23 -21.76 7.77 14.11
N THR A 24 -20.92 7.68 15.14
CA THR A 24 -19.72 8.52 15.30
C THR A 24 -18.77 8.37 14.12
N GLY A 25 -18.42 7.14 13.73
CA GLY A 25 -17.52 6.88 12.61
C GLY A 25 -18.08 7.41 11.29
N HIS A 26 -19.36 7.19 11.01
CA HIS A 26 -20.03 7.74 9.82
C HIS A 26 -20.01 9.27 9.78
N ARG A 27 -20.24 9.93 10.92
CA ARG A 27 -20.17 11.40 11.02
C ARG A 27 -18.76 11.90 10.69
N VAL A 28 -17.72 11.37 11.34
CA VAL A 28 -16.34 11.84 11.10
C VAL A 28 -15.91 11.60 9.65
N VAL A 29 -16.22 10.43 9.07
CA VAL A 29 -15.90 10.15 7.66
C VAL A 29 -16.59 11.16 6.73
N ARG A 30 -17.85 11.52 6.99
CA ARG A 30 -18.58 12.51 6.19
C ARG A 30 -17.97 13.92 6.32
N ASP A 31 -17.59 14.31 7.53
CA ASP A 31 -16.96 15.61 7.78
C ASP A 31 -15.62 15.70 7.04
N LEU A 32 -14.77 14.68 7.17
CA LEU A 32 -13.49 14.63 6.44
C LEU A 32 -13.66 14.51 4.92
N LEU A 33 -14.69 13.81 4.43
CA LEU A 33 -15.01 13.82 2.99
C LEU A 33 -15.39 15.22 2.50
N THR A 34 -16.07 16.02 3.33
CA THR A 34 -16.43 17.40 3.01
C THR A 34 -15.18 18.29 2.94
N ASP A 35 -14.25 18.12 3.87
CA ASP A 35 -12.96 18.81 3.87
C ASP A 35 -12.14 18.45 2.61
N VAL A 36 -11.99 17.15 2.33
CA VAL A 36 -11.26 16.68 1.14
C VAL A 36 -11.91 17.16 -0.15
N LYS A 37 -13.25 17.13 -0.24
CA LYS A 37 -14.00 17.70 -1.37
C LYS A 37 -13.73 19.19 -1.54
N THR A 38 -13.66 19.94 -0.44
CA THR A 38 -13.38 21.39 -0.48
C THR A 38 -11.96 21.65 -1.00
N ILE A 39 -10.99 20.82 -0.60
CA ILE A 39 -9.58 20.96 -0.97
C ILE A 39 -9.31 20.51 -2.41
N LEU A 40 -9.81 19.34 -2.81
CA LEU A 40 -9.56 18.76 -4.14
C LEU A 40 -10.55 19.26 -5.22
N GLY A 41 -11.68 19.82 -4.81
CA GLY A 41 -12.72 20.35 -5.67
C GLY A 41 -13.83 19.35 -6.03
N GLU A 42 -15.00 19.89 -6.40
CA GLU A 42 -16.21 19.13 -6.74
C GLU A 42 -15.97 18.09 -7.85
N GLU A 43 -15.19 18.46 -8.86
CA GLU A 43 -14.98 17.64 -10.06
C GLU A 43 -13.88 16.59 -9.89
N PHE A 44 -13.18 16.54 -8.75
CA PHE A 44 -12.01 15.66 -8.58
C PHE A 44 -12.31 14.17 -8.87
N PRO A 45 -13.38 13.55 -8.32
CA PRO A 45 -13.64 12.13 -8.56
C PRO A 45 -13.93 11.83 -10.03
N ALA A 46 -14.84 12.61 -10.63
CA ALA A 46 -15.25 12.52 -12.02
C ALA A 46 -14.06 12.71 -12.98
N ARG A 47 -13.25 13.76 -12.75
CA ARG A 47 -12.06 14.09 -13.53
C ARG A 47 -11.01 12.98 -13.46
N THR A 48 -10.68 12.54 -12.25
CA THR A 48 -9.69 11.48 -12.02
C THR A 48 -10.13 10.19 -12.71
N PHE A 49 -11.41 9.82 -12.57
CA PHE A 49 -11.95 8.64 -13.22
C PHE A 49 -11.94 8.75 -14.75
N ARG A 50 -12.35 9.89 -15.33
CA ARG A 50 -12.31 10.09 -16.79
C ARG A 50 -10.90 9.99 -17.35
N LYS A 51 -9.91 10.55 -16.65
CA LYS A 51 -8.51 10.62 -17.08
C LYS A 51 -7.77 9.29 -16.88
N PHE A 52 -8.03 8.59 -15.78
CA PHE A 52 -7.22 7.42 -15.36
C PHE A 52 -8.01 6.12 -15.21
N ARG A 53 -9.33 6.14 -15.46
CA ARG A 53 -10.24 4.97 -15.39
C ARG A 53 -10.29 4.31 -14.01
N GLY A 54 -10.05 5.06 -12.96
CA GLY A 54 -10.09 4.59 -11.60
C GLY A 54 -10.05 5.72 -10.59
N LEU A 55 -10.27 5.37 -9.32
CA LEU A 55 -10.09 6.24 -8.18
C LEU A 55 -9.19 5.56 -7.15
N PRO A 56 -8.52 6.35 -6.29
CA PRO A 56 -7.85 5.78 -5.14
C PRO A 56 -8.81 4.96 -4.27
N PRO A 57 -8.39 3.75 -3.82
CA PRO A 57 -9.26 2.84 -3.09
C PRO A 57 -9.77 3.43 -1.77
N GLU A 58 -9.03 4.36 -1.16
CA GLU A 58 -9.41 5.04 0.08
C GLU A 58 -10.75 5.78 -0.04
N PHE A 59 -11.10 6.27 -1.23
CA PHE A 59 -12.41 6.91 -1.46
C PHE A 59 -13.55 5.92 -1.65
N LEU A 60 -13.25 4.71 -2.14
CA LEU A 60 -14.26 3.73 -2.51
C LEU A 60 -14.56 2.72 -1.40
N LEU A 61 -13.57 2.44 -0.55
CA LEU A 61 -13.55 1.29 0.36
C LEU A 61 -13.46 1.68 1.84
N SER A 62 -13.31 2.96 2.18
CA SER A 62 -13.06 3.41 3.56
C SER A 62 -14.14 2.98 4.55
N ALA A 63 -15.42 2.98 4.19
CA ALA A 63 -16.48 2.56 5.13
C ALA A 63 -16.79 1.05 5.12
N SER A 64 -16.32 0.32 4.10
CA SER A 64 -16.58 -1.12 3.96
C SER A 64 -15.39 -2.01 4.32
N HIS A 65 -14.16 -1.45 4.39
CA HIS A 65 -12.95 -2.20 4.70
C HIS A 65 -12.22 -1.62 5.91
N ARG A 66 -12.13 -2.43 6.98
CA ARG A 66 -11.47 -2.06 8.24
C ARG A 66 -10.02 -1.62 8.09
N SER A 67 -9.30 -2.18 7.12
CA SER A 67 -7.91 -1.80 6.81
C SER A 67 -7.80 -0.55 5.93
N VAL A 68 -8.87 -0.15 5.23
CA VAL A 68 -8.83 1.04 4.34
C VAL A 68 -9.27 2.30 5.08
N LEU A 69 -10.17 2.18 6.07
CA LEU A 69 -10.60 3.33 6.87
C LEU A 69 -9.42 4.14 7.44
N PRO A 70 -8.43 3.53 8.14
CA PRO A 70 -7.32 4.29 8.72
C PRO A 70 -6.50 5.01 7.65
N MET A 71 -6.30 4.38 6.48
CA MET A 71 -5.57 4.99 5.37
C MET A 71 -6.27 6.25 4.84
N PHE A 72 -7.61 6.21 4.72
CA PHE A 72 -8.41 7.37 4.34
C PHE A 72 -8.32 8.48 5.40
N LEU A 73 -8.51 8.15 6.68
CA LEU A 73 -8.49 9.12 7.77
C LEU A 73 -7.13 9.82 7.86
N THR A 74 -6.03 9.06 7.83
CA THR A 74 -4.66 9.60 7.83
C THR A 74 -4.45 10.54 6.64
N PHE A 75 -4.84 10.11 5.43
CA PHE A 75 -4.73 10.97 4.25
C PHE A 75 -5.54 12.26 4.39
N ALA A 76 -6.81 12.17 4.80
CA ALA A 76 -7.69 13.32 4.87
C ALA A 76 -7.21 14.36 5.91
N LEU A 77 -6.76 13.90 7.08
CA LEU A 77 -6.21 14.76 8.13
C LEU A 77 -4.91 15.44 7.66
N HIS A 78 -3.98 14.67 7.10
CA HIS A 78 -2.70 15.23 6.62
C HIS A 78 -2.90 16.18 5.45
N LEU A 79 -3.82 15.88 4.53
CA LEU A 79 -4.18 16.76 3.43
C LEU A 79 -4.77 18.07 3.95
N ARG A 80 -5.68 18.01 4.93
CA ARG A 80 -6.30 19.20 5.52
C ARG A 80 -5.26 20.09 6.18
N ASP A 81 -4.35 19.50 6.94
CA ASP A 81 -3.29 20.24 7.62
C ASP A 81 -2.32 20.86 6.59
N ALA A 82 -1.88 20.10 5.58
CA ALA A 82 -0.99 20.58 4.53
C ALA A 82 -1.65 21.66 3.65
N ALA A 83 -2.94 21.56 3.36
CA ALA A 83 -3.67 22.56 2.58
C ALA A 83 -3.73 23.94 3.25
N SER A 84 -3.50 24.01 4.56
CA SER A 84 -3.37 25.29 5.28
C SER A 84 -2.00 25.95 5.09
N GLU A 85 -1.00 25.23 4.60
CA GLU A 85 0.36 25.72 4.41
C GLU A 85 0.54 26.35 3.01
N PRO A 86 1.01 27.62 2.91
CA PRO A 86 1.19 28.27 1.62
C PRO A 86 2.13 27.54 0.65
N THR A 87 3.11 26.81 1.18
CA THR A 87 4.13 26.08 0.42
C THR A 87 3.56 24.81 -0.25
N PHE A 88 2.43 24.28 0.22
CA PHE A 88 1.81 23.07 -0.33
C PHE A 88 1.01 23.33 -1.62
N ARG A 89 0.72 24.59 -1.95
CA ARG A 89 -0.13 24.95 -3.10
C ARG A 89 0.33 24.35 -4.45
N PRO A 90 1.64 24.29 -4.80
CA PRO A 90 2.11 23.63 -6.01
C PRO A 90 1.71 22.14 -6.08
N VAL A 91 1.93 21.41 -4.98
CA VAL A 91 1.54 19.99 -4.84
C VAL A 91 0.03 19.83 -5.01
N LEU A 92 -0.75 20.68 -4.34
CA LEU A 92 -2.21 20.66 -4.39
C LEU A 92 -2.75 20.89 -5.81
N ASN A 93 -2.16 21.83 -6.57
CA ASN A 93 -2.58 22.08 -7.94
C ASN A 93 -2.46 20.81 -8.81
N GLY A 94 -1.37 20.06 -8.66
CA GLY A 94 -1.20 18.77 -9.34
C GLY A 94 -2.27 17.76 -8.93
N ALA A 95 -2.67 17.74 -7.66
CA ALA A 95 -3.71 16.85 -7.17
C ALA A 95 -5.12 17.19 -7.70
N VAL A 96 -5.47 18.48 -7.74
CA VAL A 96 -6.76 19.00 -8.23
C VAL A 96 -6.98 18.70 -9.72
N ASP A 97 -5.92 18.66 -10.52
CA ASP A 97 -5.96 18.29 -11.94
C ASP A 97 -6.18 16.79 -12.20
N GLY A 98 -6.32 16.02 -11.12
CA GLY A 98 -6.52 14.58 -11.11
C GLY A 98 -5.20 13.83 -11.06
N VAL A 99 -5.20 12.73 -10.31
CA VAL A 99 -4.01 11.92 -10.00
C VAL A 99 -4.13 10.50 -10.51
N ASP A 100 -3.07 9.99 -11.13
CA ASP A 100 -2.96 8.55 -11.34
C ASP A 100 -2.52 7.85 -10.04
N ILE A 101 -2.49 6.51 -10.05
CA ILE A 101 -2.12 5.73 -8.86
C ILE A 101 -0.68 6.02 -8.40
N PRO A 102 0.35 6.09 -9.28
CA PRO A 102 1.69 6.55 -8.89
C PRO A 102 1.70 7.93 -8.20
N ALA A 103 1.08 8.95 -8.80
CA ALA A 103 1.04 10.30 -8.24
C ALA A 103 0.27 10.34 -6.92
N TRP A 104 -0.79 9.56 -6.78
CA TRP A 104 -1.53 9.41 -5.51
C TRP A 104 -0.64 8.88 -4.39
N TYR A 105 0.11 7.81 -4.63
CA TYR A 105 1.00 7.25 -3.61
C TYR A 105 2.22 8.13 -3.34
N HIS A 106 2.70 8.87 -4.33
CA HIS A 106 3.73 9.89 -4.13
C HIS A 106 3.21 11.01 -3.20
N LEU A 107 2.02 11.57 -3.48
CA LEU A 107 1.37 12.57 -2.62
C LEU A 107 1.19 12.07 -1.19
N ARG A 108 0.67 10.85 -1.01
CA ARG A 108 0.51 10.23 0.31
C ARG A 108 1.85 10.12 1.05
N LEU A 109 2.90 9.70 0.35
CA LEU A 109 4.23 9.55 0.94
C LEU A 109 4.86 10.91 1.29
N GLN A 110 4.62 11.95 0.49
CA GLN A 110 5.06 13.30 0.77
C GLN A 110 4.39 13.87 2.03
N LEU A 111 3.06 13.68 2.17
CA LEU A 111 2.31 14.06 3.36
C LEU A 111 2.77 13.28 4.61
N GLU A 112 2.99 11.98 4.48
CA GLU A 112 3.51 11.13 5.55
C GLU A 112 4.91 11.56 6.00
N ALA A 113 5.82 11.79 5.05
CA ALA A 113 7.18 12.23 5.35
C ALA A 113 7.17 13.61 6.03
N ALA A 114 6.33 14.53 5.55
CA ALA A 114 6.17 15.83 6.20
C ALA A 114 5.64 15.71 7.63
N ARG A 115 4.64 14.84 7.87
CA ARG A 115 4.17 14.54 9.24
C ARG A 115 5.32 13.99 10.09
N ALA A 116 6.03 12.97 9.60
CA ALA A 116 7.13 12.37 10.33
C ALA A 116 8.20 13.41 10.71
N CYS A 117 8.53 14.33 9.81
CA CYS A 117 9.42 15.46 10.10
C CYS A 117 8.82 16.41 11.15
N ARG A 118 7.56 16.82 11.03
CA ARG A 118 6.92 17.68 12.05
C ARG A 118 6.90 17.03 13.45
N ALA A 119 6.87 15.70 13.53
CA ALA A 119 6.99 14.97 14.80
C ALA A 119 8.35 15.13 15.50
N MET A 120 9.36 15.61 14.75
CA MET A 120 10.69 15.96 15.24
C MET A 120 10.78 17.42 15.69
N ASP A 121 9.65 18.14 15.74
CA ASP A 121 9.55 19.57 16.09
C ASP A 121 10.31 20.49 15.12
N VAL A 122 10.26 20.16 13.82
CA VAL A 122 10.89 20.93 12.74
C VAL A 122 9.84 21.37 11.72
N SER A 123 10.11 22.49 11.05
CA SER A 123 9.21 22.99 10.01
C SER A 123 9.50 22.34 8.66
N VAL A 124 8.48 22.26 7.80
CA VAL A 124 8.55 21.59 6.51
C VAL A 124 8.07 22.55 5.42
N THR A 125 8.81 22.59 4.31
CA THR A 125 8.42 23.30 3.08
C THR A 125 8.22 22.29 1.97
N TYR A 126 7.08 22.33 1.29
CA TYR A 126 6.78 21.49 0.12
C TYR A 126 7.34 22.09 -1.16
N GLU A 127 7.86 21.23 -2.03
CA GLU A 127 8.40 21.59 -3.35
C GLU A 127 9.34 22.82 -3.39
N PRO A 128 10.31 22.94 -2.46
CA PRO A 128 11.29 24.03 -2.45
C PRO A 128 12.22 23.92 -3.66
N ASP A 129 12.70 25.05 -4.15
CA ASP A 129 13.77 25.06 -5.14
C ASP A 129 15.08 24.55 -4.51
N ILE A 130 15.80 23.68 -5.21
CA ILE A 130 17.09 23.17 -4.74
C ILE A 130 18.18 24.20 -5.12
N PRO A 131 18.91 24.76 -4.14
CA PRO A 131 19.92 25.79 -4.42
C PRO A 131 20.96 25.34 -5.45
N GLY A 132 21.12 26.15 -6.50
CA GLY A 132 22.09 25.89 -7.57
C GLY A 132 21.59 24.95 -8.68
N THR A 133 20.31 24.57 -8.68
CA THR A 133 19.70 23.74 -9.73
C THR A 133 18.39 24.36 -10.24
N ASP A 134 17.85 23.83 -11.34
CA ASP A 134 16.52 24.13 -11.87
C ASP A 134 15.43 23.17 -11.35
N ARG A 135 15.77 22.35 -10.34
CA ARG A 135 14.92 21.29 -9.80
C ARG A 135 14.32 21.70 -8.47
N LYS A 136 13.21 21.04 -8.14
CA LYS A 136 12.56 21.10 -6.83
C LYS A 136 12.79 19.80 -6.09
N ALA A 137 12.98 19.88 -4.78
CA ALA A 137 12.93 18.71 -3.91
C ALA A 137 11.49 18.43 -3.51
N ASP A 138 11.17 17.25 -2.99
CA ASP A 138 9.80 16.99 -2.53
C ASP A 138 9.53 17.75 -1.22
N LEU A 139 10.49 17.74 -0.28
CA LEU A 139 10.41 18.49 0.98
C LEU A 139 11.75 19.13 1.37
N LEU A 140 11.71 20.30 1.98
CA LEU A 140 12.80 20.88 2.78
C LEU A 140 12.39 20.82 4.25
N VAL A 141 13.28 20.27 5.07
CA VAL A 141 13.13 20.22 6.52
C VAL A 141 14.05 21.26 7.11
N ASP A 142 13.46 22.28 7.70
CA ASP A 142 14.18 23.36 8.37
C ASP A 142 14.37 23.00 9.84
N ALA A 143 15.50 22.36 10.12
CA ALA A 143 15.95 22.08 11.47
C ALA A 143 16.91 23.19 11.91
N ASP A 144 16.73 23.75 13.11
CA ASP A 144 17.42 24.92 13.69
C ASP A 144 18.93 25.05 13.42
N ARG A 145 19.63 23.94 13.15
CA ARG A 145 21.09 23.90 12.96
C ARG A 145 21.55 23.46 11.57
N ALA A 146 20.73 22.75 10.81
CA ALA A 146 21.12 22.21 9.51
C ALA A 146 19.88 21.78 8.71
N PRO A 147 19.45 22.56 7.69
CA PRO A 147 18.38 22.13 6.81
C PRO A 147 18.81 20.93 5.97
N TRP A 148 17.85 20.08 5.63
CA TRP A 148 18.07 18.94 4.74
C TRP A 148 16.83 18.66 3.89
N LEU A 149 17.00 17.96 2.78
CA LEU A 149 15.94 17.68 1.81
C LEU A 149 15.43 16.24 1.91
N VAL A 150 14.13 16.05 1.71
CA VAL A 150 13.53 14.72 1.52
C VAL A 150 13.15 14.57 0.06
N GLU A 151 13.55 13.45 -0.53
CA GLU A 151 13.03 12.97 -1.81
C GLU A 151 12.16 11.74 -1.57
N VAL A 152 10.91 11.75 -2.04
CA VAL A 152 9.98 10.64 -1.89
C VAL A 152 9.70 9.92 -3.20
N THR A 153 9.48 8.61 -3.14
CA THR A 153 8.96 7.83 -4.27
C THR A 153 8.28 6.56 -3.80
N ALA A 154 7.21 6.15 -4.50
CA ALA A 154 6.58 4.86 -4.26
C ALA A 154 6.99 3.87 -5.37
N ILE A 155 7.27 2.62 -4.98
CA ILE A 155 7.49 1.51 -5.91
C ILE A 155 6.23 0.67 -5.88
N LEU A 156 5.47 0.74 -6.97
CA LEU A 156 4.22 -0.02 -7.12
C LEU A 156 4.46 -1.34 -7.84
N ARG A 157 3.56 -2.30 -7.66
CA ARG A 157 3.51 -3.56 -8.42
C ARG A 157 3.66 -3.31 -9.94
N GLY A 158 4.44 -4.16 -10.60
CA GLY A 158 4.63 -4.08 -12.05
C GLY A 158 3.37 -4.48 -12.82
N ASP A 159 3.31 -4.14 -14.10
CA ASP A 159 2.16 -4.49 -14.94
C ASP A 159 2.00 -6.00 -15.11
N ALA A 160 3.11 -6.75 -15.14
CA ALA A 160 3.09 -8.20 -15.14
C ALA A 160 2.41 -8.77 -13.87
N ASP A 161 2.75 -8.23 -12.70
CA ASP A 161 2.15 -8.65 -11.42
C ASP A 161 0.65 -8.34 -11.36
N LYS A 162 0.27 -7.14 -11.83
CA LYS A 162 -1.14 -6.73 -11.92
C LYS A 162 -1.90 -7.59 -12.92
N SER A 163 -1.29 -7.94 -14.04
CA SER A 163 -1.87 -8.84 -15.03
C SER A 163 -2.12 -10.22 -14.43
N TRP A 164 -1.17 -10.72 -13.64
CA TRP A 164 -1.30 -11.98 -12.94
C TRP A 164 -2.44 -12.00 -11.93
N GLU A 165 -2.52 -10.97 -11.08
CA GLU A 165 -3.61 -10.82 -10.11
C GLU A 165 -4.98 -10.77 -10.80
N ARG A 166 -5.11 -10.01 -11.90
CA ARG A 166 -6.35 -9.97 -12.70
C ARG A 166 -6.72 -11.34 -13.25
N TYR A 167 -5.73 -12.10 -13.74
CA TYR A 167 -5.94 -13.46 -14.22
C TYR A 167 -6.42 -14.39 -13.10
N GLU A 168 -5.78 -14.38 -11.93
CA GLU A 168 -6.21 -15.18 -10.79
C GLU A 168 -7.62 -14.80 -10.32
N ASP A 169 -7.94 -13.51 -10.28
CA ASP A 169 -9.27 -13.04 -9.91
C ASP A 169 -10.35 -13.43 -10.93
N ALA A 170 -10.00 -13.44 -12.22
CA ALA A 170 -10.87 -13.95 -13.28
C ALA A 170 -11.15 -15.45 -13.09
N ILE A 171 -10.12 -16.26 -12.77
CA ILE A 171 -10.30 -17.68 -12.45
C ILE A 171 -11.17 -17.86 -11.21
N LYS A 172 -10.87 -17.16 -10.10
CA LYS A 172 -11.66 -17.23 -8.86
C LYS A 172 -13.13 -16.91 -9.14
N ARG A 173 -13.40 -15.87 -9.95
CA ARG A 173 -14.76 -15.49 -10.32
C ARG A 173 -15.44 -16.57 -11.15
N ALA A 174 -14.75 -17.12 -12.16
CA ALA A 174 -15.30 -18.18 -13.00
C ALA A 174 -15.59 -19.46 -12.19
N VAL A 175 -14.65 -19.87 -11.33
CA VAL A 175 -14.79 -21.05 -10.45
C VAL A 175 -15.95 -20.87 -9.48
N ARG A 176 -16.09 -19.71 -8.82
CA ARG A 176 -17.28 -19.41 -7.98
C ARG A 176 -18.58 -19.50 -8.77
N GLY A 177 -18.57 -19.09 -10.04
CA GLY A 177 -19.71 -19.26 -10.94
C GLY A 177 -20.03 -20.73 -11.25
N ILE A 178 -19.02 -21.60 -11.33
CA ILE A 178 -19.20 -23.05 -11.48
C ILE A 178 -19.74 -23.67 -10.18
N GLU A 179 -19.13 -23.35 -9.04
CA GLU A 179 -19.56 -23.80 -7.71
C GLU A 179 -21.04 -23.51 -7.48
N HIS A 180 -21.43 -22.25 -7.71
CA HIS A 180 -22.81 -21.82 -7.52
C HIS A 180 -23.80 -22.51 -8.46
N ARG A 181 -23.48 -22.66 -9.75
CA ARG A 181 -24.40 -23.25 -10.73
C ARG A 181 -24.60 -24.75 -10.56
N HIS A 182 -23.58 -25.46 -10.06
CA HIS A 182 -23.61 -26.91 -9.94
C HIS A 182 -23.77 -27.44 -8.51
N ASP A 183 -23.83 -26.54 -7.51
CA ASP A 183 -23.88 -26.88 -6.09
C ASP A 183 -22.73 -27.83 -5.69
N VAL A 184 -21.51 -27.38 -6.01
CA VAL A 184 -20.25 -28.08 -5.74
C VAL A 184 -19.26 -27.12 -5.07
N ASN A 185 -18.19 -27.66 -4.48
CA ASN A 185 -17.06 -26.89 -3.98
C ASN A 185 -15.80 -27.21 -4.79
N CYS A 186 -15.00 -26.20 -5.11
CA CYS A 186 -13.80 -26.35 -5.91
C CYS A 186 -12.54 -26.05 -5.09
N VAL A 187 -11.49 -26.81 -5.35
CA VAL A 187 -10.13 -26.55 -4.90
C VAL A 187 -9.28 -26.29 -6.13
N VAL A 188 -8.61 -25.15 -6.17
CA VAL A 188 -7.81 -24.70 -7.32
C VAL A 188 -6.36 -24.56 -6.90
N SER A 189 -5.45 -25.07 -7.73
CA SER A 189 -4.02 -24.78 -7.65
C SER A 189 -3.53 -24.34 -9.00
N LEU A 190 -2.85 -23.19 -9.05
CA LEU A 190 -2.17 -22.69 -10.24
C LEU A 190 -0.68 -22.90 -10.05
N ASP A 191 -0.05 -23.50 -11.06
CA ASP A 191 1.39 -23.73 -11.07
C ASP A 191 2.10 -22.69 -11.96
N SER A 192 1.40 -22.15 -12.97
CA SER A 192 1.90 -21.13 -13.89
C SER A 192 0.76 -20.36 -14.58
N HIS A 193 1.09 -19.49 -15.55
CA HIS A 193 0.13 -18.78 -16.40
C HIS A 193 0.36 -19.18 -17.85
N PRO A 194 -0.70 -19.47 -18.60
CA PRO A 194 -0.57 -19.86 -19.99
C PRO A 194 -0.07 -18.70 -20.84
N LEU A 195 0.65 -19.01 -21.92
CA LEU A 195 1.25 -18.02 -22.82
C LEU A 195 0.20 -17.19 -23.59
N ASP A 196 -1.01 -17.70 -23.74
CA ASP A 196 -2.10 -17.08 -24.49
C ASP A 196 -3.08 -16.28 -23.63
N ALA A 197 -2.82 -16.12 -22.33
CA ALA A 197 -3.68 -15.29 -21.49
C ALA A 197 -3.49 -13.81 -21.81
N ALA A 198 -4.60 -13.07 -21.78
CA ALA A 198 -4.67 -11.72 -22.34
C ALA A 198 -4.05 -10.71 -21.38
N GLY A 199 -3.25 -9.77 -21.90
CA GLY A 199 -2.53 -8.78 -21.09
C GLY A 199 -3.43 -7.78 -20.32
N ASP A 200 -4.73 -7.75 -20.65
CA ASP A 200 -5.75 -6.96 -19.95
C ASP A 200 -6.37 -7.70 -18.75
N GLY A 201 -5.97 -8.95 -18.49
CA GLY A 201 -6.55 -9.79 -17.46
C GLY A 201 -7.65 -10.74 -17.97
N GLY A 202 -7.82 -10.86 -19.29
CA GLY A 202 -8.63 -11.93 -19.88
C GLY A 202 -8.01 -13.31 -19.67
N LEU A 203 -8.87 -14.33 -19.61
CA LEU A 203 -8.48 -15.71 -19.30
C LEU A 203 -7.64 -16.36 -20.41
N GLY A 204 -7.79 -15.92 -21.67
CA GLY A 204 -7.18 -16.60 -22.82
C GLY A 204 -7.89 -17.91 -23.15
N ARG A 205 -7.62 -18.45 -24.34
CA ARG A 205 -8.35 -19.60 -24.88
C ARG A 205 -8.04 -20.87 -24.09
N THR A 206 -6.79 -21.07 -23.70
CA THR A 206 -6.36 -22.27 -22.94
C THR A 206 -7.12 -22.38 -21.62
N THR A 207 -7.22 -21.29 -20.87
CA THR A 207 -7.90 -21.26 -19.57
C THR A 207 -9.41 -21.34 -19.73
N GLU A 208 -10.00 -20.71 -20.75
CA GLU A 208 -11.44 -20.86 -21.05
C GLU A 208 -11.83 -22.31 -21.32
N VAL A 209 -11.03 -23.03 -22.13
CA VAL A 209 -11.25 -24.46 -22.41
C VAL A 209 -11.12 -25.30 -21.13
N TRP A 210 -10.14 -24.98 -20.29
CA TRP A 210 -9.94 -25.66 -19.03
C TRP A 210 -11.12 -25.45 -18.06
N LEU A 211 -11.59 -24.20 -17.91
CA LEU A 211 -12.76 -23.87 -17.09
C LEU A 211 -14.05 -24.50 -17.62
N ALA A 212 -14.25 -24.55 -18.93
CA ALA A 212 -15.38 -25.26 -19.53
C ALA A 212 -15.30 -26.78 -19.26
N THR A 213 -14.10 -27.33 -19.14
CA THR A 213 -13.89 -28.73 -18.75
C THR A 213 -14.18 -28.95 -17.26
N ALA A 214 -13.77 -28.03 -16.40
CA ALA A 214 -14.12 -28.02 -14.99
C ALA A 214 -15.64 -27.93 -14.77
N GLU A 215 -16.35 -27.13 -15.57
CA GLU A 215 -17.81 -27.04 -15.51
C GLU A 215 -18.49 -28.38 -15.85
N ARG A 216 -18.03 -29.08 -16.91
CA ARG A 216 -18.52 -30.43 -17.22
C ARG A 216 -18.20 -31.42 -16.10
N ALA A 217 -17.02 -31.31 -15.49
CA ALA A 217 -16.63 -32.14 -14.36
C ALA A 217 -17.49 -31.86 -13.12
N ALA A 218 -17.92 -30.61 -12.89
CA ALA A 218 -18.84 -30.26 -11.81
C ALA A 218 -20.20 -30.93 -11.96
N ALA A 219 -20.78 -30.92 -13.17
CA ALA A 219 -22.00 -31.65 -13.45
C ALA A 219 -21.84 -33.17 -13.19
N ALA A 220 -20.73 -33.75 -13.65
CA ALA A 220 -20.44 -35.17 -13.43
C ALA A 220 -20.22 -35.51 -11.94
N ALA A 221 -19.48 -34.67 -11.20
CA ALA A 221 -19.23 -34.84 -9.77
C ALA A 221 -20.56 -34.89 -9.00
N ARG A 222 -21.49 -34.00 -9.35
CA ARG A 222 -22.81 -33.96 -8.71
C ARG A 222 -23.65 -35.20 -8.99
N THR A 223 -23.65 -35.70 -10.23
CA THR A 223 -24.39 -36.91 -10.60
C THR A 223 -23.80 -38.17 -9.96
N THR A 224 -22.47 -38.29 -9.98
CA THR A 224 -21.75 -39.48 -9.50
C THR A 224 -21.52 -39.49 -7.99
N ARG A 225 -21.71 -38.35 -7.33
CA ARG A 225 -21.34 -38.11 -5.92
C ARG A 225 -19.87 -38.43 -5.62
N ALA A 226 -18.99 -38.28 -6.61
CA ALA A 226 -17.57 -38.53 -6.47
C ALA A 226 -16.74 -37.31 -6.92
N PRO A 227 -15.64 -36.98 -6.22
CA PRO A 227 -14.76 -35.89 -6.63
C PRO A 227 -14.20 -36.09 -8.04
N GLN A 228 -14.05 -34.99 -8.78
CA GLN A 228 -13.44 -34.97 -10.10
C GLN A 228 -12.20 -34.08 -10.08
N ILE A 229 -11.15 -34.44 -10.81
CA ILE A 229 -9.94 -33.61 -10.93
C ILE A 229 -9.72 -33.28 -12.39
N VAL A 230 -9.67 -32.00 -12.71
CA VAL A 230 -9.38 -31.49 -14.05
C VAL A 230 -7.99 -30.84 -14.02
N ARG A 231 -7.06 -31.40 -14.80
CA ARG A 231 -5.69 -30.90 -14.92
C ARG A 231 -5.50 -30.12 -16.22
N ALA A 232 -4.63 -29.14 -16.17
CA ALA A 232 -4.04 -28.44 -17.29
C ALA A 232 -2.54 -28.21 -17.03
N ASP A 233 -1.79 -27.80 -18.05
CA ASP A 233 -0.34 -27.57 -17.91
C ASP A 233 0.00 -26.45 -16.90
N HIS A 234 -0.96 -25.56 -16.62
CA HIS A 234 -0.80 -24.42 -15.74
C HIS A 234 -1.49 -24.58 -14.38
N GLY A 235 -2.08 -25.74 -14.09
CA GLY A 235 -2.70 -26.01 -12.78
C GLY A 235 -3.73 -27.13 -12.76
N TRP A 236 -4.44 -27.24 -11.65
CA TRP A 236 -5.52 -28.22 -11.48
C TRP A 236 -6.71 -27.67 -10.69
N ILE A 237 -7.90 -28.19 -10.99
CA ILE A 237 -9.15 -27.93 -10.26
C ILE A 237 -9.69 -29.28 -9.79
N ALA A 238 -9.83 -29.46 -8.48
CA ALA A 238 -10.58 -30.58 -7.90
C ALA A 238 -11.99 -30.11 -7.52
N VAL A 239 -13.00 -30.80 -8.02
CA VAL A 239 -14.41 -30.49 -7.79
C VAL A 239 -15.00 -31.53 -6.85
N TYR A 240 -15.56 -31.06 -5.74
CA TYR A 240 -16.18 -31.85 -4.69
C TYR A 240 -17.70 -31.64 -4.72
N PRO A 241 -18.51 -32.71 -4.75
CA PRO A 241 -19.97 -32.60 -4.84
C PRO A 241 -20.63 -32.10 -3.55
N GLU A 242 -19.91 -32.16 -2.43
CA GLU A 242 -20.33 -31.75 -1.10
C GLU A 242 -19.20 -30.88 -0.51
N SER A 243 -18.76 -31.09 0.73
CA SER A 243 -17.71 -30.28 1.34
C SER A 243 -16.30 -30.63 0.85
N VAL A 244 -15.43 -29.62 0.87
CA VAL A 244 -13.98 -29.82 0.82
C VAL A 244 -13.46 -30.38 2.14
N PRO A 245 -12.40 -31.20 2.13
CA PRO A 245 -11.79 -31.68 3.37
C PRO A 245 -11.35 -30.52 4.28
N ALA A 246 -11.54 -30.69 5.59
CA ALA A 246 -11.15 -29.67 6.56
C ALA A 246 -9.65 -29.33 6.45
N GLY A 247 -9.32 -28.03 6.55
CA GLY A 247 -7.93 -27.55 6.43
C GLY A 247 -7.42 -27.44 4.99
N THR A 248 -8.25 -27.70 3.98
CA THR A 248 -7.86 -27.55 2.57
C THR A 248 -7.85 -26.09 2.16
N THR A 249 -6.72 -25.60 1.66
CA THR A 249 -6.63 -24.33 0.95
C THR A 249 -7.41 -24.45 -0.36
N THR A 250 -8.53 -23.72 -0.50
CA THR A 250 -9.42 -23.82 -1.67
C THR A 250 -8.88 -23.10 -2.90
N PHE A 251 -7.92 -22.20 -2.74
CA PHE A 251 -7.24 -21.55 -3.84
C PHE A 251 -5.76 -21.32 -3.51
N SER A 252 -4.88 -21.89 -4.33
CA SER A 252 -3.45 -21.58 -4.35
C SER A 252 -3.10 -20.95 -5.68
N GLY A 253 -2.57 -19.72 -5.64
CA GLY A 253 -1.93 -19.08 -6.79
C GLY A 253 -0.56 -19.71 -7.07
N ALA A 254 0.03 -19.38 -8.23
CA ALA A 254 1.38 -19.84 -8.51
C ALA A 254 2.40 -19.07 -7.66
N VAL A 255 3.45 -19.76 -7.24
CA VAL A 255 4.55 -19.13 -6.50
C VAL A 255 5.25 -18.13 -7.42
N GLN A 256 5.21 -16.85 -7.03
CA GLN A 256 5.94 -15.80 -7.72
C GLN A 256 7.23 -15.49 -6.93
N GLU A 257 8.37 -15.80 -7.52
CA GLU A 257 9.63 -15.18 -7.10
C GLU A 257 9.71 -13.79 -7.75
N ARG A 258 9.77 -12.74 -6.91
CA ARG A 258 9.81 -11.36 -7.38
C ARG A 258 11.23 -10.81 -7.30
N ASP A 259 11.73 -10.28 -8.41
CA ASP A 259 12.94 -9.45 -8.42
C ASP A 259 12.60 -8.01 -7.98
N GLY A 260 12.09 -7.88 -6.75
CA GLY A 260 11.80 -6.57 -6.15
C GLY A 260 13.07 -5.72 -6.02
N TRP A 261 14.22 -6.36 -5.80
CA TRP A 261 15.51 -5.68 -5.69
C TRP A 261 15.83 -4.87 -6.94
N LYS A 262 15.71 -5.45 -8.13
CA LYS A 262 16.00 -4.75 -9.39
C LYS A 262 15.18 -3.47 -9.55
N ARG A 263 13.92 -3.45 -9.11
CA ARG A 263 13.05 -2.26 -9.17
C ARG A 263 13.46 -1.22 -8.15
N LEU A 264 13.73 -1.64 -6.90
CA LEU A 264 14.27 -0.75 -5.87
C LEU A 264 15.60 -0.14 -6.30
N ARG A 265 16.56 -0.94 -6.77
CA ARG A 265 17.85 -0.46 -7.28
C ARG A 265 17.69 0.58 -8.39
N ARG A 266 16.77 0.36 -9.34
CA ARG A 266 16.49 1.32 -10.41
C ARG A 266 15.92 2.64 -9.87
N ALA A 267 15.01 2.57 -8.89
CA ALA A 267 14.44 3.76 -8.26
C ALA A 267 15.51 4.54 -7.48
N LEU A 268 16.32 3.86 -6.67
CA LEU A 268 17.44 4.44 -5.92
C LEU A 268 18.46 5.09 -6.85
N ALA A 269 18.90 4.39 -7.90
CA ALA A 269 19.82 4.95 -8.90
C ALA A 269 19.20 6.10 -9.72
N GLY A 270 17.88 6.13 -9.85
CA GLY A 270 17.13 7.26 -10.40
C GLY A 270 17.26 8.48 -9.50
N LYS A 271 16.89 8.34 -8.22
CA LYS A 271 16.97 9.41 -7.22
C LYS A 271 18.41 9.87 -6.98
N ALA A 272 19.38 8.97 -6.90
CA ALA A 272 20.80 9.31 -6.74
C ALA A 272 21.35 10.20 -7.88
N ARG A 273 20.83 10.06 -9.11
CA ARG A 273 21.17 10.95 -10.25
C ARG A 273 20.39 12.27 -10.24
N GLN A 274 19.27 12.31 -9.51
CA GLN A 274 18.41 13.48 -9.43
C GLN A 274 18.84 14.44 -8.31
N ILE A 275 19.36 13.88 -7.22
CA ILE A 275 19.85 14.65 -6.08
C ILE A 275 21.25 15.17 -6.38
N ASP A 276 21.38 16.49 -6.36
CA ASP A 276 22.65 17.22 -6.48
C ASP A 276 22.45 18.58 -5.80
N GLY A 277 23.54 19.16 -5.30
CA GLY A 277 23.49 20.45 -4.62
C GLY A 277 24.06 20.43 -3.19
N PRO A 278 23.99 21.59 -2.51
CA PRO A 278 24.73 21.83 -1.26
C PRO A 278 24.06 21.26 -0.02
N LEU A 279 22.76 20.93 -0.09
CA LEU A 279 21.99 20.48 1.06
C LEU A 279 22.06 18.96 1.20
N PRO A 280 22.15 18.42 2.43
CA PRO A 280 22.05 16.99 2.68
C PRO A 280 20.69 16.44 2.24
N VAL A 281 20.64 15.24 1.68
CA VAL A 281 19.40 14.65 1.14
C VAL A 281 19.13 13.24 1.70
N TRP A 282 17.90 13.01 2.15
CA TRP A 282 17.38 11.70 2.51
C TRP A 282 16.36 11.23 1.47
N VAL A 283 16.46 9.96 1.07
CA VAL A 283 15.50 9.36 0.12
C VAL A 283 14.52 8.45 0.85
N ARG A 284 13.24 8.79 0.84
CA ARG A 284 12.15 8.02 1.43
C ARG A 284 11.43 7.22 0.33
N ILE A 285 11.40 5.90 0.46
CA ILE A 285 10.79 5.00 -0.52
C ILE A 285 9.73 4.11 0.10
N ASP A 286 8.53 4.12 -0.47
CA ASP A 286 7.48 3.18 -0.11
C ASP A 286 7.41 2.00 -1.10
N CYS A 287 7.87 0.82 -0.68
CA CYS A 287 8.01 -0.40 -1.49
C CYS A 287 6.73 -1.27 -1.43
N ARG A 288 5.73 -0.90 -2.24
CA ARG A 288 4.41 -1.56 -2.34
C ARG A 288 4.36 -2.70 -3.36
N ASP A 289 5.48 -3.09 -3.94
CA ASP A 289 5.57 -4.20 -4.90
C ASP A 289 5.74 -5.57 -4.24
N GLY A 290 5.78 -5.59 -2.91
CA GLY A 290 5.95 -6.80 -2.11
C GLY A 290 7.41 -7.19 -1.88
N LEU A 291 8.35 -6.27 -2.11
CA LEU A 291 9.78 -6.44 -1.81
C LEU A 291 10.01 -7.00 -0.39
N PHE A 292 9.24 -6.52 0.59
CA PHE A 292 9.37 -6.92 1.99
C PHE A 292 8.77 -8.31 2.29
N GLN A 293 7.99 -8.89 1.39
CA GLN A 293 7.23 -10.12 1.59
C GLN A 293 7.68 -11.27 0.67
N PHE A 294 8.16 -10.96 -0.54
CA PHE A 294 8.41 -11.96 -1.60
C PHE A 294 9.89 -12.02 -2.05
N THR A 295 10.80 -11.50 -1.23
CA THR A 295 12.25 -11.71 -1.37
C THR A 295 12.76 -12.63 -0.26
N ASP A 296 14.06 -12.92 -0.24
CA ASP A 296 14.68 -13.67 0.87
C ASP A 296 14.81 -12.85 2.16
N TRP A 297 14.69 -11.52 2.10
CA TRP A 297 14.85 -10.64 3.25
C TRP A 297 13.91 -10.92 4.43
N PRO A 298 12.59 -11.16 4.26
CA PRO A 298 11.71 -11.54 5.37
C PRO A 298 12.08 -12.88 6.05
N ARG A 299 12.95 -13.71 5.46
CA ARG A 299 13.46 -14.94 6.10
C ARG A 299 14.65 -14.67 7.03
N LEU A 300 15.27 -13.49 6.92
CA LEU A 300 16.42 -13.09 7.72
C LEU A 300 15.96 -12.49 9.06
N PRO A 301 16.69 -12.75 10.16
CA PRO A 301 16.55 -11.97 11.39
C PRO A 301 16.72 -10.46 11.11
N PRO A 302 16.05 -9.56 11.86
CA PRO A 302 16.10 -8.13 11.58
C PRO A 302 17.51 -7.51 11.46
N PRO A 303 18.51 -7.84 12.31
CA PRO A 303 19.87 -7.33 12.14
C PRO A 303 20.52 -7.75 10.81
N ASP A 304 20.35 -9.02 10.42
CA ASP A 304 20.91 -9.57 9.18
C ASP A 304 20.21 -8.96 7.96
N ARG A 305 18.91 -8.66 8.08
CA ARG A 305 18.15 -7.94 7.06
C ARG A 305 18.66 -6.52 6.85
N ILE A 306 18.95 -5.78 7.93
CA ILE A 306 19.56 -4.44 7.85
C ILE A 306 20.88 -4.53 7.11
N ALA A 307 21.75 -5.47 7.50
CA ALA A 307 23.06 -5.65 6.89
C ALA A 307 22.96 -5.98 5.39
N ALA A 308 22.11 -6.94 5.02
CA ALA A 308 21.89 -7.32 3.63
C ALA A 308 21.37 -6.16 2.77
N MET A 309 20.41 -5.38 3.29
CA MET A 309 19.88 -4.21 2.57
C MET A 309 20.91 -3.08 2.46
N ALA A 310 21.67 -2.81 3.52
CA ALA A 310 22.73 -1.80 3.52
C ALA A 310 23.85 -2.15 2.52
N GLU A 311 24.30 -3.40 2.51
CA GLU A 311 25.30 -3.91 1.56
C GLU A 311 24.79 -3.77 0.12
N ALA A 312 23.58 -4.26 -0.17
CA ALA A 312 23.00 -4.17 -1.50
C ALA A 312 22.91 -2.71 -2.00
N ILE A 313 22.43 -1.79 -1.15
CA ILE A 313 22.27 -0.37 -1.52
C ILE A 313 23.61 0.35 -1.70
N SER A 314 24.59 0.09 -0.85
CA SER A 314 25.90 0.74 -0.93
C SER A 314 26.77 0.22 -2.09
N SER A 315 26.63 -1.06 -2.44
CA SER A 315 27.39 -1.70 -3.54
C SER A 315 26.81 -1.40 -4.92
N ASP A 316 25.49 -1.37 -5.06
CA ASP A 316 24.83 -1.28 -6.37
C ASP A 316 24.45 0.15 -6.80
N VAL A 317 24.50 1.13 -5.88
CA VAL A 317 24.09 2.51 -6.15
C VAL A 317 25.23 3.47 -5.83
N SER A 318 25.64 4.25 -6.83
CA SER A 318 26.59 5.35 -6.64
C SER A 318 25.87 6.59 -6.12
N TRP A 319 26.10 6.92 -4.85
CA TRP A 319 25.49 8.06 -4.20
C TRP A 319 26.35 9.32 -4.30
N PRO A 320 25.76 10.50 -4.57
CA PRO A 320 26.47 11.77 -4.48
C PRO A 320 26.77 12.12 -3.02
N SER A 321 27.75 12.99 -2.78
CA SER A 321 28.21 13.34 -1.43
C SER A 321 27.15 14.03 -0.56
N CYS A 322 26.12 14.60 -1.16
CA CYS A 322 24.99 15.20 -0.44
C CYS A 322 24.02 14.15 0.12
N ALA A 323 24.03 12.91 -0.39
CA ALA A 323 23.14 11.86 0.09
C ALA A 323 23.51 11.43 1.51
N GLN A 324 22.54 11.46 2.43
CA GLN A 324 22.73 11.10 3.84
C GLN A 324 22.15 9.73 4.20
N GLY A 325 21.20 9.22 3.42
CA GLY A 325 20.64 7.90 3.70
C GLY A 325 19.31 7.65 3.01
N VAL A 326 18.77 6.48 3.29
CA VAL A 326 17.48 6.02 2.78
C VAL A 326 16.56 5.57 3.90
N VAL A 327 15.27 5.80 3.72
CA VAL A 327 14.20 5.24 4.56
C VAL A 327 13.27 4.43 3.68
N LEU A 328 13.23 3.11 3.87
CA LEU A 328 12.43 2.19 3.07
C LEU A 328 11.26 1.68 3.91
N SER A 329 10.07 1.53 3.32
CA SER A 329 8.95 0.86 3.99
C SER A 329 8.24 -0.14 3.09
N SER A 330 7.50 -1.07 3.68
CA SER A 330 6.59 -1.99 2.96
C SER A 330 5.29 -1.35 2.47
N GLY A 331 5.00 -0.12 2.94
CA GLY A 331 3.67 0.49 2.88
C GLY A 331 2.70 -0.18 3.84
N ASP A 332 1.44 0.24 3.79
CA ASP A 332 0.36 -0.36 4.58
C ASP A 332 0.04 -1.77 4.03
N ALA A 333 0.47 -2.80 4.74
CA ALA A 333 0.17 -4.19 4.41
C ALA A 333 -0.96 -4.70 5.31
N THR A 334 -2.00 -5.30 4.72
CA THR A 334 -3.03 -5.99 5.52
C THR A 334 -2.41 -7.25 6.12
N SER A 335 -2.46 -7.36 7.45
CA SER A 335 -1.98 -8.55 8.15
C SER A 335 -3.14 -9.46 8.53
N LEU A 336 -3.14 -10.67 7.98
CA LEU A 336 -4.11 -11.72 8.30
C LEU A 336 -3.69 -12.37 9.63
N GLY A 337 -4.22 -11.86 10.74
CA GLY A 337 -4.02 -12.43 12.09
C GLY A 337 -3.21 -11.55 13.05
N ALA A 338 -2.60 -10.45 12.60
CA ALA A 338 -2.00 -9.48 13.52
C ALA A 338 -3.08 -8.66 14.23
N THR A 339 -3.47 -9.12 15.41
CA THR A 339 -4.46 -8.43 16.25
C THR A 339 -3.85 -7.77 17.49
N SER A 340 -2.57 -8.02 17.78
CA SER A 340 -1.86 -7.47 18.94
C SER A 340 -0.70 -6.58 18.50
N ALA A 341 -0.70 -5.32 18.96
CA ALA A 341 0.40 -4.39 18.72
C ALA A 341 1.71 -4.89 19.36
N GLU A 342 1.63 -5.53 20.53
CA GLU A 342 2.81 -6.06 21.25
C GLU A 342 3.50 -7.16 20.44
N ALA A 343 2.72 -8.07 19.82
CA ALA A 343 3.26 -9.16 19.01
C ALA A 343 3.93 -8.68 17.72
N GLU A 344 3.48 -7.54 17.18
CA GLU A 344 4.02 -6.98 15.95
C GLU A 344 5.11 -5.92 16.16
N THR A 345 5.30 -5.46 17.39
CA THR A 345 6.29 -4.42 17.71
C THR A 345 7.68 -5.02 17.76
N VAL A 346 8.45 -4.83 16.69
CA VAL A 346 9.86 -5.25 16.61
C VAL A 346 10.73 -4.03 16.31
N THR A 347 11.81 -3.88 17.06
CA THR A 347 12.89 -2.92 16.77
C THR A 347 14.21 -3.67 16.77
N ALA A 348 15.04 -3.41 15.77
CA ALA A 348 16.43 -3.80 15.80
C ALA A 348 17.30 -2.63 15.35
N ASP A 349 18.37 -2.38 16.09
CA ASP A 349 19.34 -1.34 15.80
C ASP A 349 20.72 -1.95 15.61
N THR A 350 21.41 -1.49 14.58
CA THR A 350 22.80 -1.84 14.30
C THR A 350 23.58 -0.57 13.99
N ASN A 351 24.89 -0.69 13.83
CA ASN A 351 25.72 0.39 13.31
C ASN A 351 25.41 0.74 11.84
N GLN A 352 24.70 -0.13 11.11
CA GLN A 352 24.35 0.06 9.70
C GLN A 352 22.94 0.64 9.51
N GLY A 353 22.11 0.66 10.55
CA GLY A 353 20.75 1.21 10.46
C GLY A 353 19.78 0.67 11.51
N THR A 354 18.51 0.93 11.28
CA THR A 354 17.40 0.52 12.14
C THR A 354 16.32 -0.18 11.35
N PHE A 355 15.74 -1.23 11.92
CA PHE A 355 14.52 -1.89 11.45
C PHE A 355 13.40 -1.68 12.47
N LEU A 356 12.21 -1.33 11.99
CA LEU A 356 10.99 -1.19 12.75
C LEU A 356 9.89 -2.02 12.09
N ARG A 357 9.13 -2.76 12.90
CA ARG A 357 7.85 -3.37 12.51
C ARG A 357 6.77 -2.85 13.44
N ARG A 358 5.71 -2.28 12.87
CA ARG A 358 4.64 -1.62 13.64
C ARG A 358 3.28 -2.02 13.10
N LEU A 359 2.34 -2.28 14.00
CA LEU A 359 0.92 -2.29 13.68
C LEU A 359 0.43 -0.83 13.67
N THR A 360 0.27 -0.24 12.49
CA THR A 360 -0.03 1.20 12.34
C THR A 360 -1.51 1.51 12.60
N ALA A 361 -2.37 0.53 12.36
CA ALA A 361 -3.78 0.52 12.75
C ALA A 361 -4.25 -0.94 12.86
N PRO A 362 -5.43 -1.23 13.44
CA PRO A 362 -5.94 -2.61 13.50
C PRO A 362 -5.98 -3.29 12.13
N GLY A 363 -5.17 -4.35 11.98
CA GLY A 363 -5.03 -5.11 10.73
C GLY A 363 -4.09 -4.51 9.68
N LEU A 364 -3.44 -3.38 9.97
CA LEU A 364 -2.42 -2.75 9.13
C LEU A 364 -1.05 -2.84 9.77
N LEU A 365 -0.13 -3.45 9.04
CA LEU A 365 1.26 -3.60 9.44
C LEU A 365 2.16 -2.84 8.48
N ARG A 366 3.22 -2.23 9.03
CA ARG A 366 4.30 -1.65 8.25
C ARG A 366 5.65 -2.09 8.80
N GLU A 367 6.54 -2.42 7.87
CA GLU A 367 7.97 -2.56 8.14
C GLU A 367 8.70 -1.35 7.58
N THR A 368 9.62 -0.78 8.35
CA THR A 368 10.42 0.41 8.00
C THR A 368 11.90 0.13 8.29
N VAL A 369 12.77 0.45 7.34
CA VAL A 369 14.23 0.30 7.43
C VAL A 369 14.90 1.64 7.16
N ILE A 370 15.75 2.09 8.07
CA ILE A 370 16.44 3.38 8.03
C ILE A 370 17.94 3.11 7.91
N LEU A 371 18.58 3.55 6.83
CA LEU A 371 19.99 3.26 6.52
C LEU A 371 20.75 4.57 6.27
N PRO A 372 21.58 5.04 7.22
CA PRO A 372 22.46 6.20 7.03
C PRO A 372 23.67 5.88 6.14
N PHE A 373 24.11 6.83 5.32
CA PHE A 373 25.29 6.76 4.44
C PHE A 373 26.55 7.38 5.05
N GLY A 374 26.72 7.19 6.36
CA GLY A 374 27.94 7.56 7.07
C GLY A 374 27.69 8.19 8.44
N PRO A 375 28.77 8.53 9.17
CA PRO A 375 28.66 8.91 10.57
C PRO A 375 27.82 10.16 10.83
N ALA A 376 27.89 11.15 9.95
CA ALA A 376 27.15 12.41 10.09
C ALA A 376 25.62 12.23 9.98
N ALA A 377 25.17 11.18 9.29
CA ALA A 377 23.75 10.92 9.07
C ALA A 377 23.07 10.22 10.25
N HIS A 378 23.80 9.65 11.22
CA HIS A 378 23.20 8.89 12.31
C HIS A 378 22.26 9.71 13.20
N ILE A 379 22.52 11.01 13.37
CA ILE A 379 21.64 11.89 14.15
C ILE A 379 20.27 11.96 13.48
N THR A 380 20.22 12.24 12.17
CA THR A 380 18.95 12.29 11.42
C THR A 380 18.33 10.91 11.28
N ALA A 381 19.12 9.84 11.20
CA ALA A 381 18.61 8.46 11.24
C ALA A 381 17.86 8.16 12.55
N GLN A 382 18.40 8.62 13.68
CA GLN A 382 17.74 8.49 14.99
C GLN A 382 16.44 9.30 15.04
N GLN A 383 16.42 10.51 14.48
CA GLN A 383 15.20 11.32 14.39
C GLN A 383 14.12 10.62 13.56
N TRP A 384 14.48 10.05 12.40
CA TRP A 384 13.57 9.21 11.61
C TRP A 384 13.05 8.03 12.40
N ARG A 385 13.92 7.32 13.11
CA ARG A 385 13.54 6.20 13.96
C ARG A 385 12.52 6.66 15.01
N ASP A 386 12.81 7.72 15.75
CA ASP A 386 11.96 8.19 16.84
C ASP A 386 10.59 8.67 16.33
N ALA A 387 10.53 9.21 15.11
CA ALA A 387 9.28 9.54 14.45
C ALA A 387 8.47 8.27 14.13
N TYR A 388 9.04 7.32 13.39
CA TYR A 388 8.34 6.09 12.97
C TYR A 388 8.07 5.10 14.12
N ASP A 389 8.84 5.17 15.21
CA ASP A 389 8.55 4.40 16.43
C ASP A 389 7.15 4.71 16.97
N LYS A 390 6.73 5.98 16.84
CA LYS A 390 5.42 6.52 17.28
C LYS A 390 4.32 6.39 16.23
N GLU A 391 4.60 5.78 15.08
CA GLU A 391 3.64 5.64 13.98
C GLU A 391 2.28 5.03 14.41
N PRO A 392 2.22 4.00 15.29
CA PRO A 392 0.95 3.46 15.76
C PRO A 392 0.01 4.47 16.42
N GLN A 393 0.55 5.57 16.99
CA GLN A 393 -0.24 6.58 17.68
C GLN A 393 -0.57 7.80 16.79
N TRP A 394 -0.03 7.88 15.58
CA TRP A 394 -0.17 9.08 14.74
C TRP A 394 -1.64 9.38 14.44
N LEU A 395 -2.41 8.41 13.94
CA LEU A 395 -3.79 8.64 13.56
C LEU A 395 -4.66 9.11 14.74
N ASP A 396 -4.54 8.47 15.90
CA ASP A 396 -5.28 8.87 17.10
C ASP A 396 -4.84 10.25 17.63
N THR A 397 -3.54 10.58 17.51
CA THR A 397 -3.02 11.91 17.85
C THR A 397 -3.60 12.97 16.92
N ASP A 398 -3.61 12.70 15.62
CA ASP A 398 -4.07 13.63 14.59
C ASP A 398 -5.61 13.81 14.65
N LEU A 399 -6.36 12.74 14.95
CA LEU A 399 -7.80 12.81 15.25
C LEU A 399 -8.07 13.66 16.50
N ALA A 400 -7.33 13.44 17.60
CA ALA A 400 -7.50 14.22 18.82
C ALA A 400 -7.17 15.70 18.60
N ALA A 401 -6.11 16.01 17.85
CA ALA A 401 -5.74 17.37 17.48
C ALA A 401 -6.83 18.05 16.62
N ALA A 402 -7.56 17.27 15.83
CA ALA A 402 -8.73 17.70 15.07
C ALA A 402 -10.01 17.87 15.90
N GLY A 403 -9.99 17.55 17.20
CA GLY A 403 -11.18 17.49 18.06
C GLY A 403 -12.12 16.33 17.71
N MET A 404 -11.62 15.29 17.05
CA MET A 404 -12.38 14.11 16.63
C MET A 404 -12.16 12.94 17.62
N PRO A 405 -13.13 12.02 17.76
CA PRO A 405 -12.95 10.79 18.54
C PRO A 405 -11.82 9.91 18.00
N LEU A 406 -11.32 9.00 18.84
CA LEU A 406 -10.25 8.08 18.47
C LEU A 406 -10.77 6.99 17.53
N LEU A 407 -9.87 6.34 16.77
CA LEU A 407 -10.26 5.31 15.80
C LEU A 407 -11.05 4.15 16.44
N ALA A 408 -10.80 3.84 17.72
CA ALA A 408 -11.50 2.80 18.45
C ALA A 408 -13.03 3.01 18.54
N ASP A 409 -13.49 4.27 18.47
CA ASP A 409 -14.90 4.66 18.61
C ASP A 409 -15.68 4.55 17.28
N PHE A 410 -15.02 4.19 16.18
CA PHE A 410 -15.59 4.27 14.83
C PHE A 410 -16.38 3.03 14.43
N TRP A 411 -16.39 1.97 15.24
CA TRP A 411 -17.01 0.68 14.91
C TRP A 411 -18.20 0.39 15.84
N THR A 412 -19.30 -0.16 15.30
CA THR A 412 -20.51 -0.50 16.09
C THR A 412 -20.28 -1.62 17.11
N TYR A 413 -19.30 -2.48 16.82
CA TYR A 413 -18.81 -3.47 17.76
C TYR A 413 -17.56 -2.84 18.37
N GLY A 414 -17.63 -2.50 19.67
CA GLY A 414 -16.45 -2.09 20.46
C GLY A 414 -15.35 -3.15 20.38
N PRO A 415 -14.16 -2.94 20.95
CA PRO A 415 -13.01 -3.83 20.80
C PRO A 415 -13.34 -5.23 21.31
N ALA A 416 -13.91 -6.06 20.44
CA ALA A 416 -14.02 -7.48 20.64
C ALA A 416 -12.59 -7.98 20.52
N ALA A 417 -12.03 -8.28 21.69
CA ALA A 417 -10.84 -9.06 21.92
C ALA A 417 -10.63 -10.09 20.81
N GLY A 418 -9.35 -10.28 20.45
CA GLY A 418 -8.88 -11.13 19.37
C GLY A 418 -9.74 -12.35 19.09
N ARG A 419 -10.11 -12.49 17.82
CA ARG A 419 -10.44 -13.76 17.20
C ARG A 419 -9.80 -13.80 15.82
#